data_AF-A0AAN8IR72-F1
#
_entry.id   AF-A0AAN8IR72-F1
#
_cell.length_a   1.000
_cell.length_b   1.000
_cell.length_c   1.000
_cell.angle_alpha   90.00
_cell.angle_beta   90.00
_cell.angle_gamma   90.00
#
_symmetry.space_group_name_H-M   'P 1'
#
loop_
_entity.id
_entity.type
_entity.pdbx_description
1 polymer ?
#
loop_
_entity_poly.entity_id
_entity_poly.type
_entity_poly.pdbx_seq_one_letter_code
_entity_poly.pdbx_strand_id
1 'polypeptide(L)'
;MIAEAYIFAVPLISTSCFCGCAGRTQKCNIHDYSYRKCYVGSLCYRTYHSSHLSFGCGTSERSELCCEIRIDSYQNKNFTALKVGQPETLAMFRYRVHEPSKEGWRFIFEELVPVSMNRGYSTWNHHKRHKLSLEVTANRAFREMQPGMYYVENGNSSLYGSVLLNDIGESSLDKLGWFRFINGQWDIRRGAIKLRQAHNVYFTNCPDQIYYSSIDASYVVFNNSNGQVRHFDMGRLMSSDPWIDIAAYENRSIVVQHAEGLHVTMHIVTETRPKISRHSSAYTDFVGSIHLDEHSNHYMIVTFLEARGTMLGSVWNNETKSKLQDRVYVPLANTNPANFTTRISLSASINGTQYVCFHPKGDPDGEICHWLRRVAA
;
A
#
# COMPACT_ATOMS: atom_id res chain seq x y z
N MET A 1 -6.84 -12.86 2.64
CA MET A 1 -8.05 -13.04 1.81
C MET A 1 -8.83 -11.74 1.77
N ILE A 2 -9.49 -11.41 0.66
CA ILE A 2 -10.33 -10.22 0.55
C ILE A 2 -11.72 -10.57 1.08
N ALA A 3 -12.16 -9.86 2.12
CA ALA A 3 -13.45 -10.08 2.74
C ALA A 3 -14.55 -9.35 1.95
N GLU A 4 -14.32 -8.09 1.62
CA GLU A 4 -15.30 -7.20 0.99
C GLU A 4 -14.58 -6.26 0.03
N ALA A 5 -15.27 -5.81 -1.03
CA ALA A 5 -14.74 -4.84 -1.98
C ALA A 5 -15.84 -3.91 -2.50
N TYR A 6 -15.49 -2.67 -2.80
CA TYR A 6 -16.40 -1.72 -3.46
C TYR A 6 -15.64 -0.73 -4.35
N ILE A 7 -16.29 -0.25 -5.39
CA ILE A 7 -15.72 0.73 -6.32
C ILE A 7 -16.04 2.14 -5.81
N PHE A 8 -15.05 3.03 -5.84
CA PHE A 8 -15.19 4.43 -5.48
C PHE A 8 -14.40 5.34 -6.43
N ALA A 9 -14.65 6.65 -6.34
CA ALA A 9 -13.88 7.67 -7.03
C ALA A 9 -13.65 8.88 -6.12
N VAL A 10 -12.69 9.71 -6.52
CA VAL A 10 -12.54 11.05 -5.94
C VAL A 10 -13.60 11.95 -6.56
N PRO A 11 -14.46 12.59 -5.76
CA PRO A 11 -15.54 13.44 -6.27
C PRO A 11 -15.03 14.81 -6.70
N LEU A 12 -15.44 15.22 -7.89
CA LEU A 12 -15.41 16.58 -8.39
C LEU A 12 -16.75 17.25 -8.07
N ILE A 13 -16.74 18.22 -7.15
CA ILE A 13 -17.95 18.88 -6.66
C ILE A 13 -18.11 20.25 -7.33
N SER A 14 -19.30 20.48 -7.86
CA SER A 14 -19.75 21.79 -8.36
C SER A 14 -21.02 22.19 -7.62
N THR A 15 -21.07 23.40 -7.07
CA THR A 15 -22.26 23.91 -6.37
C THR A 15 -22.88 25.06 -7.15
N SER A 16 -24.19 25.02 -7.34
CA SER A 16 -24.99 26.12 -7.90
C SER A 16 -26.06 26.49 -6.89
N CYS A 17 -25.94 27.69 -6.31
CA CYS A 17 -26.88 28.19 -5.33
C CYS A 17 -27.64 29.40 -5.85
N PHE A 18 -28.88 29.54 -5.40
CA PHE A 18 -29.62 30.78 -5.54
C PHE A 18 -30.36 31.14 -4.26
N CYS A 19 -30.59 32.44 -4.09
CA CYS A 19 -31.31 33.01 -2.97
C CYS A 19 -32.68 33.51 -3.43
N GLY A 20 -33.74 33.04 -2.76
CA GLY A 20 -35.13 33.42 -3.00
C GLY A 20 -35.57 34.53 -2.04
N CYS A 21 -35.66 35.77 -2.54
CA CYS A 21 -36.43 36.84 -1.89
C CYS A 21 -37.92 36.76 -2.31
N ALA A 22 -38.82 37.24 -1.46
CA ALA A 22 -40.22 37.42 -1.83
C ALA A 22 -40.36 38.32 -3.08
N GLY A 23 -41.15 37.87 -4.06
CA GLY A 23 -41.39 38.58 -5.32
C GLY A 23 -40.52 38.16 -6.52
N ARG A 24 -39.56 37.23 -6.37
CA ARG A 24 -38.86 36.64 -7.52
C ARG A 24 -39.64 35.52 -8.22
N THR A 25 -39.37 35.34 -9.51
CA THR A 25 -39.94 34.29 -10.37
C THR A 25 -39.51 32.89 -9.97
N GLN A 26 -38.25 32.71 -9.55
CA GLN A 26 -37.73 31.44 -9.05
C GLN A 26 -37.85 31.38 -7.53
N LYS A 27 -38.86 30.66 -7.04
CA LYS A 27 -39.07 30.43 -5.61
C LYS A 27 -38.23 29.25 -5.12
N CYS A 28 -37.42 29.47 -4.10
CA CYS A 28 -36.83 28.40 -3.32
C CYS A 28 -37.97 27.71 -2.54
N ASN A 29 -38.04 26.38 -2.57
CA ASN A 29 -39.09 25.63 -1.88
C ASN A 29 -38.46 24.50 -1.09
N ILE A 30 -38.77 24.43 0.20
CA ILE A 30 -38.31 23.35 1.08
C ILE A 30 -38.72 21.97 0.55
N HIS A 31 -39.91 21.81 -0.03
CA HIS A 31 -40.38 20.50 -0.51
C HIS A 31 -39.56 19.95 -1.68
N ASP A 32 -39.05 20.85 -2.53
CA ASP A 32 -38.34 20.51 -3.76
C ASP A 32 -36.83 20.39 -3.56
N TYR A 33 -36.28 21.03 -2.52
CA TYR A 33 -34.84 21.10 -2.25
C TYR A 33 -34.39 20.37 -0.98
N SER A 34 -35.25 20.17 0.01
CA SER A 34 -34.85 19.51 1.25
C SER A 34 -34.73 17.99 1.06
N TYR A 35 -33.49 17.47 1.19
CA TYR A 35 -33.17 16.05 1.09
C TYR A 35 -33.58 15.38 -0.24
N ARG A 36 -33.59 16.14 -1.34
CA ARG A 36 -33.94 15.64 -2.69
C ARG A 36 -32.71 15.42 -3.56
N LYS A 37 -32.82 14.49 -4.52
CA LYS A 37 -31.86 14.36 -5.62
C LYS A 37 -32.28 15.27 -6.77
N CYS A 38 -31.30 15.77 -7.52
CA CYS A 38 -31.52 16.43 -8.80
C CYS A 38 -31.09 15.50 -9.95
N TYR A 39 -31.44 15.87 -11.18
CA TYR A 39 -31.26 15.03 -12.37
C TYR A 39 -30.11 15.51 -13.28
N VAL A 40 -29.14 16.25 -12.72
CA VAL A 40 -28.07 16.90 -13.50
C VAL A 40 -26.72 16.26 -13.18
N GLY A 41 -26.00 15.76 -14.19
CA GLY A 41 -24.68 15.13 -14.01
C GLY A 41 -24.74 13.70 -13.49
N SER A 42 -23.62 13.19 -12.96
CA SER A 42 -23.50 11.79 -12.53
C SER A 42 -24.25 11.52 -11.21
N LEU A 43 -24.15 12.44 -10.26
CA LEU A 43 -24.88 12.41 -9.00
C LEU A 43 -25.17 13.85 -8.55
N CYS A 44 -26.41 14.11 -8.13
CA CYS A 44 -26.82 15.46 -7.77
C CYS A 44 -27.75 15.47 -6.57
N TYR A 45 -27.47 16.37 -5.62
CA TYR A 45 -28.27 16.58 -4.42
C TYR A 45 -28.71 18.03 -4.31
N ARG A 46 -29.92 18.22 -3.81
CA ARG A 46 -30.45 19.53 -3.46
C ARG A 46 -30.32 19.75 -1.96
N THR A 47 -29.96 20.97 -1.58
CA THR A 47 -29.97 21.41 -0.18
C THR A 47 -30.80 22.67 -0.03
N TYR A 48 -31.49 22.76 1.11
CA TYR A 48 -32.27 23.91 1.52
C TYR A 48 -31.69 24.44 2.83
N HIS A 49 -31.44 25.74 2.87
CA HIS A 49 -31.00 26.45 4.07
C HIS A 49 -31.92 27.65 4.30
N SER A 50 -32.56 27.69 5.46
CA SER A 50 -33.28 28.88 5.91
C SER A 50 -32.26 29.89 6.42
N SER A 51 -32.14 31.05 5.77
CA SER A 51 -31.28 32.12 6.28
C SER A 51 -32.01 32.91 7.37
N HIS A 52 -31.27 33.37 8.37
CA HIS A 52 -31.78 34.30 9.39
C HIS A 52 -31.65 35.77 8.98
N LEU A 53 -30.88 36.07 7.93
CA LEU A 53 -30.52 37.44 7.52
C LEU A 53 -30.89 37.69 6.05
N SER A 54 -31.72 38.69 5.82
CA SER A 54 -32.15 39.17 4.51
C SER A 54 -31.14 40.16 3.92
N PHE A 55 -29.90 39.71 3.66
CA PHE A 55 -28.88 40.57 3.03
C PHE A 55 -29.32 41.00 1.62
N GLY A 56 -29.86 42.22 1.51
CA GLY A 56 -30.28 42.85 0.27
C GLY A 56 -31.74 42.63 -0.16
N CYS A 57 -32.55 41.85 0.56
CA CYS A 57 -33.99 41.77 0.25
C CYS A 57 -34.74 42.96 0.90
N GLY A 58 -35.64 43.61 0.17
CA GLY A 58 -36.35 44.83 0.60
C GLY A 58 -37.46 44.64 1.64
N THR A 59 -37.73 43.41 2.10
CA THR A 59 -38.75 43.10 3.11
C THR A 59 -38.11 42.50 4.36
N SER A 60 -38.74 42.66 5.53
CA SER A 60 -38.34 42.01 6.79
C SER A 60 -38.51 40.48 6.78
N GLU A 61 -38.75 39.88 5.61
CA GLU A 61 -38.94 38.46 5.43
C GLU A 61 -37.60 37.74 5.30
N ARG A 62 -37.55 36.53 5.86
CA ARG A 62 -36.35 35.69 5.81
C ARG A 62 -36.08 35.27 4.37
N SER A 63 -34.82 35.31 3.96
CA SER A 63 -34.40 34.76 2.67
C SER A 63 -34.24 33.24 2.77
N GLU A 64 -34.63 32.55 1.70
CA GLU A 64 -34.46 31.11 1.58
C GLU A 64 -33.37 30.81 0.57
N LEU A 65 -32.51 29.84 0.89
CA LEU A 65 -31.36 29.47 0.08
C LEU A 65 -31.55 28.05 -0.44
N CYS A 66 -31.48 27.90 -1.75
CA CYS A 66 -31.62 26.63 -2.43
C CYS A 66 -30.37 26.38 -3.28
N CYS A 67 -29.78 25.19 -3.12
CA CYS A 67 -28.56 24.83 -3.83
C CYS A 67 -28.68 23.46 -4.49
N GLU A 68 -28.02 23.31 -5.62
CA GLU A 68 -27.76 22.05 -6.29
C GLU A 68 -26.27 21.74 -6.21
N ILE A 69 -25.95 20.58 -5.63
CA ILE A 69 -24.60 20.06 -5.49
C ILE A 69 -24.46 18.92 -6.50
N ARG A 70 -23.69 19.19 -7.56
CA ARG A 70 -23.36 18.21 -8.59
C ARG A 70 -22.02 17.56 -8.24
N ILE A 71 -21.98 16.23 -8.37
CA ILE A 71 -20.83 15.41 -8.05
C ILE A 71 -20.54 14.51 -9.25
N ASP A 72 -19.35 14.67 -9.80
CA ASP A 72 -18.82 13.85 -10.90
C ASP A 72 -17.51 13.18 -10.48
N SER A 73 -17.02 12.21 -11.26
CA SER A 73 -15.72 11.58 -11.01
C SER A 73 -14.58 12.52 -11.44
N TYR A 74 -13.66 12.84 -10.54
CA TYR A 74 -12.47 13.60 -10.91
C TYR A 74 -11.60 12.79 -11.88
N GLN A 75 -11.26 13.40 -13.02
CA GLN A 75 -10.47 12.79 -14.10
C GLN A 75 -11.03 11.45 -14.64
N ASN A 76 -12.30 11.12 -14.40
CA ASN A 76 -12.89 9.82 -14.70
C ASN A 76 -12.10 8.62 -14.13
N LYS A 77 -11.32 8.83 -13.07
CA LYS A 77 -10.56 7.78 -12.39
C LYS A 77 -11.41 7.08 -11.35
N ASN A 78 -11.35 5.76 -11.35
CA ASN A 78 -12.03 4.91 -10.39
C ASN A 78 -11.03 3.97 -9.71
N PHE A 79 -11.36 3.64 -8.47
CA PHE A 79 -10.55 2.85 -7.56
C PHE A 79 -11.41 1.73 -6.97
N THR A 80 -10.77 0.62 -6.63
CA THR A 80 -11.42 -0.46 -5.90
C THR A 80 -10.86 -0.49 -4.48
N ALA A 81 -11.74 -0.23 -3.51
CA ALA A 81 -11.45 -0.42 -2.10
C ALA A 81 -11.57 -1.91 -1.76
N LEU A 82 -10.59 -2.42 -0.99
CA LEU A 82 -10.44 -3.81 -0.62
C LEU A 82 -10.34 -3.91 0.90
N LYS A 83 -11.21 -4.71 1.51
CA LYS A 83 -11.10 -5.08 2.93
C LYS A 83 -10.31 -6.36 3.04
N VAL A 84 -9.13 -6.24 3.62
CA VAL A 84 -8.15 -7.32 3.73
C VAL A 84 -8.27 -7.93 5.12
N GLY A 85 -8.54 -9.24 5.15
CA GLY A 85 -8.55 -10.00 6.40
C GLY A 85 -7.16 -10.44 6.83
N GLN A 86 -7.09 -11.35 7.79
CA GLN A 86 -5.82 -11.94 8.21
C GLN A 86 -5.13 -12.65 7.04
N PRO A 87 -3.82 -12.44 6.84
CA PRO A 87 -3.09 -13.11 5.76
C PRO A 87 -2.83 -14.59 6.08
N GLU A 88 -2.65 -15.37 5.01
CA GLU A 88 -2.06 -16.71 5.11
C GLU A 88 -0.61 -16.62 4.64
N THR A 89 0.34 -16.95 5.51
CA THR A 89 1.76 -16.93 5.18
C THR A 89 2.16 -18.28 4.58
N LEU A 90 2.68 -18.25 3.36
CA LEU A 90 3.15 -19.41 2.63
C LEU A 90 4.66 -19.28 2.37
N ALA A 91 5.42 -20.32 2.68
CA ALA A 91 6.79 -20.47 2.20
C ALA A 91 6.78 -21.30 0.90
N MET A 92 7.37 -20.77 -0.16
CA MET A 92 7.45 -21.44 -1.46
C MET A 92 8.83 -22.07 -1.63
N PHE A 93 8.89 -23.40 -1.58
CA PHE A 93 10.14 -24.13 -1.84
C PHE A 93 10.18 -24.60 -3.29
N ARG A 94 11.33 -24.40 -3.94
CA ARG A 94 11.60 -24.94 -5.28
C ARG A 94 12.51 -26.15 -5.16
N TYR A 95 11.97 -27.34 -5.39
CA TYR A 95 12.71 -28.59 -5.36
C TYR A 95 13.17 -28.95 -6.78
N ARG A 96 14.48 -29.15 -6.97
CA ARG A 96 15.10 -29.52 -8.26
C ARG A 96 15.92 -30.78 -8.10
N VAL A 97 15.82 -31.68 -9.06
CA VAL A 97 16.63 -32.90 -9.12
C VAL A 97 17.54 -32.87 -10.34
N HIS A 98 18.82 -33.11 -10.10
CA HIS A 98 19.86 -33.19 -11.11
C HIS A 98 20.56 -34.55 -11.04
N GLU A 99 21.00 -35.07 -12.17
CA GLU A 99 21.72 -36.33 -12.30
C GLU A 99 23.08 -36.07 -12.97
N PRO A 100 24.16 -36.73 -12.53
CA PRO A 100 25.46 -36.58 -13.18
C PRO A 100 25.43 -37.13 -14.61
N SER A 101 25.98 -36.38 -15.54
CA SER A 101 26.20 -36.73 -16.95
C SER A 101 27.65 -36.45 -17.34
N LYS A 102 28.08 -36.96 -18.50
CA LYS A 102 29.44 -36.76 -19.02
C LYS A 102 29.80 -35.28 -19.24
N GLU A 103 28.80 -34.43 -19.46
CA GLU A 103 28.94 -32.99 -19.71
C GLU A 103 28.60 -32.13 -18.48
N GLY A 104 28.36 -32.74 -17.31
CA GLY A 104 27.99 -32.04 -16.08
C GLY A 104 26.64 -32.48 -15.50
N TRP A 105 25.92 -31.57 -14.85
CA TRP A 105 24.65 -31.87 -14.20
C TRP A 105 23.48 -31.81 -15.18
N ARG A 106 22.78 -32.93 -15.38
CA ARG A 106 21.56 -33.00 -16.19
C ARG A 106 20.34 -32.76 -15.31
N PHE A 107 19.54 -31.75 -15.66
CA PHE A 107 18.25 -31.51 -15.01
C PHE A 107 17.27 -32.65 -15.30
N ILE A 108 16.58 -33.14 -14.26
CA ILE A 108 15.56 -34.19 -14.37
C ILE A 108 14.16 -33.60 -14.22
N PHE A 109 13.90 -32.86 -13.13
CA PHE A 109 12.62 -32.20 -12.90
C PHE A 109 12.70 -31.11 -11.83
N GLU A 110 11.66 -30.28 -11.79
CA GLU A 110 11.40 -29.23 -10.80
C GLU A 110 9.98 -29.37 -10.25
N GLU A 111 9.79 -29.09 -8.97
CA GLU A 111 8.49 -29.00 -8.31
C GLU A 111 8.46 -27.78 -7.38
N LEU A 112 7.35 -27.04 -7.37
CA LEU A 112 7.11 -25.96 -6.42
C LEU A 112 6.23 -26.48 -5.28
N VAL A 113 6.72 -26.34 -4.06
CA VAL A 113 6.10 -26.87 -2.85
C VAL A 113 5.68 -25.71 -1.95
N PRO A 114 4.38 -25.34 -1.95
CA PRO A 114 3.84 -24.37 -1.00
C PRO A 114 3.69 -24.99 0.38
N VAL A 115 4.20 -24.31 1.40
CA VAL A 115 4.13 -24.75 2.80
C VAL A 115 3.44 -23.66 3.62
N SER A 116 2.33 -24.01 4.28
CA SER A 116 1.62 -23.08 5.15
C SER A 116 2.36 -22.92 6.48
N MET A 117 2.72 -21.68 6.80
CA MET A 117 3.51 -21.33 7.97
C MET A 117 2.63 -21.10 9.20
N ASN A 118 1.33 -20.89 8.99
CA ASN A 118 0.37 -20.59 10.05
C ASN A 118 0.04 -21.81 10.92
N ARG A 119 0.30 -23.02 10.42
CA ARG A 119 -0.11 -24.29 11.07
C ARG A 119 0.98 -24.88 11.98
N GLY A 120 2.12 -24.21 12.15
CA GLY A 120 3.25 -24.63 12.98
C GLY A 120 4.06 -25.81 12.42
N TYR A 121 3.42 -26.73 11.69
CA TYR A 121 4.02 -27.89 11.06
C TYR A 121 3.31 -28.22 9.74
N SER A 122 4.08 -28.49 8.70
CA SER A 122 3.56 -28.91 7.40
C SER A 122 4.48 -29.96 6.78
N THR A 123 3.89 -31.01 6.22
CA THR A 123 4.59 -32.13 5.59
C THR A 123 4.37 -32.14 4.09
N TRP A 124 5.44 -32.34 3.32
CA TRP A 124 5.37 -32.67 1.91
C TRP A 124 6.10 -33.98 1.66
N ASN A 125 5.48 -34.89 0.91
CA ASN A 125 6.04 -36.20 0.62
C ASN A 125 6.28 -36.36 -0.87
N HIS A 126 7.51 -36.72 -1.23
CA HIS A 126 7.89 -37.11 -2.58
C HIS A 126 8.05 -38.63 -2.69
N HIS A 127 7.42 -39.22 -3.71
CA HIS A 127 7.34 -40.67 -3.86
C HIS A 127 7.93 -41.23 -5.17
N LYS A 128 8.42 -40.39 -6.10
CA LYS A 128 8.70 -40.85 -7.48
C LYS A 128 10.04 -41.56 -7.71
N ARG A 129 11.09 -41.25 -6.93
CA ARG A 129 12.40 -41.94 -7.06
C ARG A 129 13.03 -42.30 -5.72
N HIS A 130 13.02 -41.36 -4.78
CA HIS A 130 13.44 -41.58 -3.40
C HIS A 130 12.29 -41.13 -2.51
N LYS A 131 11.88 -41.95 -1.53
CA LYS A 131 10.92 -41.48 -0.54
C LYS A 131 11.61 -40.42 0.30
N LEU A 132 11.22 -39.18 0.07
CA LEU A 132 11.70 -38.02 0.80
C LEU A 132 10.48 -37.33 1.39
N SER A 133 10.48 -37.16 2.71
CA SER A 133 9.52 -36.31 3.39
C SER A 133 10.24 -35.05 3.82
N LEU A 134 9.67 -33.90 3.44
CA LEU A 134 10.07 -32.60 3.93
C LEU A 134 9.05 -32.17 4.98
N GLU A 135 9.49 -32.09 6.22
CA GLU A 135 8.72 -31.52 7.31
C GLU A 135 9.26 -30.11 7.56
N VAL A 136 8.41 -29.11 7.40
CA VAL A 136 8.81 -27.71 7.59
C VAL A 136 8.08 -27.19 8.83
N THR A 137 8.86 -26.69 9.77
CA THR A 137 8.38 -25.94 10.92
C THR A 137 8.90 -24.52 10.82
N ALA A 138 8.02 -23.58 11.08
CA ALA A 138 8.39 -22.18 11.04
C ALA A 138 7.56 -21.35 11.99
N ASN A 139 8.16 -20.26 12.41
CA ASN A 139 7.47 -19.23 13.15
C ASN A 139 6.64 -18.38 12.18
N ARG A 140 5.64 -17.69 12.74
CA ARG A 140 4.89 -16.66 12.03
C ARG A 140 5.84 -15.62 11.44
N ALA A 141 5.47 -15.01 10.32
CA ALA A 141 6.28 -13.97 9.73
C ALA A 141 6.50 -12.81 10.70
N PHE A 142 7.72 -12.28 10.72
CA PHE A 142 8.10 -11.16 11.60
C PHE A 142 7.26 -9.92 11.33
N ARG A 143 6.95 -9.67 10.05
CA ARG A 143 6.03 -8.63 9.61
C ARG A 143 4.93 -9.26 8.80
N GLU A 144 3.73 -8.73 8.94
CA GLU A 144 2.59 -9.12 8.14
C GLU A 144 1.78 -7.88 7.78
N MET A 145 1.18 -7.92 6.60
CA MET A 145 0.21 -6.92 6.20
C MET A 145 -0.97 -6.95 7.19
N GLN A 146 -1.27 -5.79 7.76
CA GLN A 146 -2.31 -5.68 8.77
C GLN A 146 -3.70 -5.84 8.13
N PRO A 147 -4.65 -6.49 8.82
CA PRO A 147 -6.05 -6.47 8.38
C PRO A 147 -6.57 -5.03 8.35
N GLY A 148 -7.28 -4.66 7.30
CA GLY A 148 -7.75 -3.29 7.14
C GLY A 148 -8.23 -2.95 5.73
N MET A 149 -8.43 -1.65 5.51
CA MET A 149 -8.88 -1.10 4.23
C MET A 149 -7.67 -0.67 3.40
N TYR A 150 -7.61 -1.16 2.17
CA TYR A 150 -6.61 -0.83 1.16
C TYR A 150 -7.32 -0.50 -0.14
N TYR A 151 -6.63 0.02 -1.14
CA TYR A 151 -7.24 0.23 -2.45
C TYR A 151 -6.27 0.01 -3.61
N VAL A 152 -6.84 -0.16 -4.79
CA VAL A 152 -6.12 -0.24 -6.07
C VAL A 152 -6.74 0.72 -7.07
N GLU A 153 -5.94 1.30 -7.96
CA GLU A 153 -6.45 2.01 -9.13
C GLU A 153 -6.92 0.98 -10.16
N ASN A 154 -8.11 1.16 -10.73
CA ASN A 154 -8.66 0.18 -11.66
C ASN A 154 -7.79 0.11 -12.93
N GLY A 155 -7.44 -1.10 -13.34
CA GLY A 155 -6.49 -1.35 -14.44
C GLY A 155 -5.03 -1.44 -13.96
N ASN A 156 -4.76 -1.18 -12.68
CA ASN A 156 -3.48 -1.43 -12.05
C ASN A 156 -3.61 -2.56 -11.00
N SER A 157 -2.49 -3.25 -10.74
CA SER A 157 -2.36 -4.26 -9.68
C SER A 157 -1.69 -3.73 -8.42
N SER A 158 -1.06 -2.54 -8.48
CA SER A 158 -0.36 -1.96 -7.35
C SER A 158 -1.31 -1.59 -6.21
N LEU A 159 -0.96 -2.06 -5.01
CA LEU A 159 -1.75 -1.83 -3.80
C LEU A 159 -1.33 -0.56 -3.08
N TYR A 160 -2.32 0.23 -2.67
CA TYR A 160 -2.14 1.44 -1.89
C TYR A 160 -2.69 1.27 -0.47
N GLY A 161 -2.03 1.89 0.49
CA GLY A 161 -2.37 1.89 1.90
C GLY A 161 -1.98 3.18 2.60
N SER A 162 -1.98 3.15 3.94
CA SER A 162 -1.68 4.32 4.79
C SER A 162 -2.60 5.51 4.58
N VAL A 163 -3.86 5.26 4.20
CA VAL A 163 -4.89 6.30 4.03
C VAL A 163 -6.16 5.91 4.77
N LEU A 164 -6.88 6.91 5.28
CA LEU A 164 -8.16 6.70 5.93
C LEU A 164 -9.21 6.38 4.86
N LEU A 165 -9.63 5.12 4.78
CA LEU A 165 -10.61 4.61 3.82
C LEU A 165 -11.83 4.05 4.56
N ASN A 166 -13.02 4.41 4.11
CA ASN A 166 -14.27 3.91 4.69
C ASN A 166 -14.40 2.40 4.52
N ASP A 167 -14.84 1.69 5.55
CA ASP A 167 -15.34 0.32 5.41
C ASP A 167 -16.66 0.31 4.60
N ILE A 168 -17.10 -0.84 4.09
CA ILE A 168 -18.36 -0.97 3.33
C ILE A 168 -19.57 -0.50 4.14
N GLY A 169 -19.55 -0.72 5.47
CA GLY A 169 -20.56 -0.26 6.41
C GLY A 169 -20.48 1.23 6.74
N GLU A 170 -19.31 1.84 6.52
CA GLU A 170 -19.03 3.23 6.85
C GLU A 170 -19.29 4.16 5.65
N SER A 171 -19.41 5.47 5.88
CA SER A 171 -19.57 6.48 4.82
C SER A 171 -19.19 7.89 5.29
N SER A 172 -18.18 8.01 6.15
CA SER A 172 -17.68 9.31 6.62
C SER A 172 -17.17 10.15 5.45
N LEU A 173 -17.47 11.45 5.45
CA LEU A 173 -16.97 12.40 4.44
C LEU A 173 -15.49 12.76 4.68
N ASP A 174 -14.95 12.44 5.86
CA ASP A 174 -13.55 12.70 6.23
C ASP A 174 -12.58 11.62 5.76
N LYS A 175 -13.10 10.48 5.27
CA LYS A 175 -12.32 9.33 4.82
C LYS A 175 -12.55 9.09 3.33
N LEU A 176 -11.61 8.51 2.61
CA LEU A 176 -11.83 8.08 1.23
C LEU A 176 -13.00 7.08 1.10
N GLY A 177 -13.53 6.96 -0.12
CA GLY A 177 -14.48 5.91 -0.47
C GLY A 177 -15.94 6.16 -0.08
N TRP A 178 -16.34 7.41 0.21
CA TRP A 178 -17.75 7.75 0.42
C TRP A 178 -18.55 7.95 -0.88
N PHE A 179 -17.88 8.29 -1.98
CA PHE A 179 -18.47 8.40 -3.32
C PHE A 179 -18.29 7.07 -4.07
N ARG A 180 -19.35 6.25 -4.11
CA ARG A 180 -19.28 4.84 -4.50
C ARG A 180 -20.06 4.57 -5.78
N PHE A 181 -19.62 3.58 -6.52
CA PHE A 181 -20.36 3.06 -7.67
C PHE A 181 -21.17 1.82 -7.23
N ILE A 182 -22.50 1.95 -7.21
CA ILE A 182 -23.44 0.93 -6.72
C ILE A 182 -24.50 0.72 -7.80
N ASN A 183 -24.72 -0.54 -8.22
CA ASN A 183 -25.76 -0.91 -9.19
C ASN A 183 -25.71 -0.12 -10.50
N GLY A 184 -24.51 0.17 -11.02
CA GLY A 184 -24.34 0.89 -12.28
C GLY A 184 -24.45 2.42 -12.17
N GLN A 185 -24.62 2.97 -10.97
CA GLN A 185 -24.73 4.40 -10.74
C GLN A 185 -23.83 4.87 -9.59
N TRP A 186 -23.42 6.14 -9.65
CA TRP A 186 -22.70 6.78 -8.56
C TRP A 186 -23.67 7.18 -7.46
N ASP A 187 -23.35 6.83 -6.22
CA ASP A 187 -24.18 7.17 -5.06
C ASP A 187 -23.35 7.42 -3.80
N ILE A 188 -24.00 8.06 -2.83
CA ILE A 188 -23.43 8.30 -1.50
C ILE A 188 -24.44 7.77 -0.49
N ARG A 189 -23.99 6.86 0.38
CA ARG A 189 -24.86 6.28 1.40
C ARG A 189 -25.39 7.38 2.33
N ARG A 190 -26.72 7.57 2.34
CA ARG A 190 -27.40 8.68 3.03
C ARG A 190 -26.92 10.08 2.57
N GLY A 191 -26.52 10.22 1.31
CA GLY A 191 -25.92 11.43 0.75
C GLY A 191 -26.75 12.69 0.94
N ALA A 192 -28.08 12.61 0.76
CA ALA A 192 -28.98 13.75 0.92
C ALA A 192 -28.91 14.40 2.32
N ILE A 193 -28.75 13.58 3.37
CA ILE A 193 -28.64 14.06 4.76
C ILE A 193 -27.23 14.58 5.02
N LYS A 194 -26.22 13.81 4.62
CA LYS A 194 -24.81 14.13 4.88
C LYS A 194 -24.36 15.40 4.18
N LEU A 195 -24.70 15.56 2.91
CA LEU A 195 -24.34 16.75 2.16
C LEU A 195 -25.07 17.98 2.67
N ARG A 196 -26.33 17.86 3.10
CA ARG A 196 -27.01 18.99 3.74
C ARG A 196 -26.31 19.46 5.02
N GLN A 197 -25.79 18.52 5.81
CA GLN A 197 -25.08 18.83 7.05
C GLN A 197 -23.66 19.39 6.80
N ALA A 198 -22.97 18.86 5.79
CA ALA A 198 -21.62 19.27 5.44
C ALA A 198 -21.57 20.56 4.60
N HIS A 199 -22.66 20.90 3.89
CA HIS A 199 -22.71 22.05 3.00
C HIS A 199 -23.02 23.34 3.77
N ASN A 200 -22.07 24.26 3.71
CA ASN A 200 -22.18 25.59 4.30
C ASN A 200 -22.25 26.62 3.17
N VAL A 201 -23.35 27.37 3.12
CA VAL A 201 -23.58 28.41 2.12
C VAL A 201 -23.89 29.72 2.80
N TYR A 202 -23.22 30.79 2.34
CA TYR A 202 -23.39 32.15 2.84
C TYR A 202 -23.52 33.10 1.66
N PHE A 203 -24.62 33.85 1.58
CA PHE A 203 -24.79 34.89 0.57
C PHE A 203 -24.25 36.23 1.09
N THR A 204 -23.43 36.89 0.30
CA THR A 204 -22.99 38.27 0.57
C THR A 204 -24.02 39.27 0.07
N ASN A 205 -24.61 39.01 -1.10
CA ASN A 205 -25.69 39.80 -1.67
C ASN A 205 -26.71 38.87 -2.37
N CYS A 206 -27.92 38.77 -1.81
CA CYS A 206 -28.97 37.92 -2.33
C CYS A 206 -29.51 38.41 -3.69
N PRO A 207 -29.87 39.70 -3.89
CA PRO A 207 -30.20 40.24 -5.22
C PRO A 207 -29.19 39.91 -6.32
N ASP A 208 -27.90 40.11 -6.04
CA ASP A 208 -26.83 39.91 -7.02
C ASP A 208 -26.39 38.44 -7.14
N GLN A 209 -27.00 37.55 -6.33
CA GLN A 209 -26.71 36.11 -6.30
C GLN A 209 -25.22 35.81 -6.05
N ILE A 210 -24.57 36.64 -5.24
CA ILE A 210 -23.18 36.46 -4.86
C ILE A 210 -23.14 35.66 -3.56
N TYR A 211 -22.52 34.49 -3.62
CA TYR A 211 -22.42 33.57 -2.49
C TYR A 211 -21.05 32.93 -2.37
N TYR A 212 -20.75 32.53 -1.14
CA TYR A 212 -19.67 31.63 -0.79
C TYR A 212 -20.27 30.27 -0.41
N SER A 213 -19.70 29.21 -0.97
CA SER A 213 -20.10 27.84 -0.73
C SER A 213 -18.87 27.03 -0.32
N SER A 214 -18.99 26.28 0.76
CA SER A 214 -18.01 25.30 1.18
C SER A 214 -18.68 24.01 1.59
N ILE A 215 -18.01 22.89 1.36
CA ILE A 215 -18.46 21.58 1.82
C ILE A 215 -17.39 21.02 2.74
N ASP A 216 -17.80 20.68 3.95
CA ASP A 216 -16.96 20.04 4.95
C ASP A 216 -16.78 18.55 4.61
N ALA A 217 -15.80 18.28 3.76
CA ALA A 217 -15.43 16.95 3.33
C ALA A 217 -13.94 16.88 2.99
N SER A 218 -13.33 15.74 3.26
CA SER A 218 -11.95 15.45 2.86
C SER A 218 -11.92 14.66 1.56
N TYR A 219 -10.77 14.70 0.87
CA TYR A 219 -10.55 13.98 -0.40
C TYR A 219 -11.52 14.38 -1.51
N VAL A 220 -11.71 15.69 -1.70
CA VAL A 220 -12.61 16.25 -2.73
C VAL A 220 -11.88 17.28 -3.59
N VAL A 221 -12.33 17.40 -4.83
CA VAL A 221 -11.92 18.48 -5.73
C VAL A 221 -13.10 19.41 -5.96
N PHE A 222 -12.91 20.70 -5.77
CA PHE A 222 -13.93 21.70 -6.08
C PHE A 222 -13.69 22.28 -7.48
N ASN A 223 -14.72 22.31 -8.30
CA ASN A 223 -14.70 22.95 -9.61
C ASN A 223 -14.89 24.47 -9.46
N ASN A 224 -13.89 25.15 -8.88
CA ASN A 224 -13.84 26.60 -8.86
C ASN A 224 -13.03 27.08 -10.07
N SER A 225 -13.44 28.18 -10.68
CA SER A 225 -12.84 28.83 -11.87
C SER A 225 -11.34 29.14 -11.76
N ASN A 226 -10.74 28.98 -10.57
CA ASN A 226 -9.32 29.24 -10.31
C ASN A 226 -8.43 28.01 -10.49
N GLY A 227 -8.97 26.82 -10.83
CA GLY A 227 -8.18 25.63 -11.19
C GLY A 227 -7.23 25.08 -10.12
N GLN A 228 -7.27 25.61 -8.89
CA GLN A 228 -6.42 25.15 -7.80
C GLN A 228 -6.95 23.82 -7.24
N VAL A 229 -6.31 22.74 -7.66
CA VAL A 229 -6.51 21.41 -7.07
C VAL A 229 -5.82 21.42 -5.70
N ARG A 230 -6.59 21.33 -4.61
CA ARG A 230 -5.99 20.97 -3.31
C ARG A 230 -5.41 19.56 -3.45
N HIS A 231 -4.09 19.44 -3.29
CA HIS A 231 -3.44 18.13 -3.27
C HIS A 231 -3.93 17.39 -2.02
N PHE A 232 -4.64 16.27 -2.22
CA PHE A 232 -5.06 15.38 -1.14
C PHE A 232 -4.15 14.16 -1.13
N ASP A 233 -3.71 13.77 0.06
CA ASP A 233 -2.80 12.64 0.24
C ASP A 233 -3.54 11.31 0.05
N MET A 234 -3.38 10.68 -1.11
CA MET A 234 -4.00 9.39 -1.42
C MET A 234 -3.31 8.21 -0.70
N GLY A 235 -2.36 8.47 0.20
CA GLY A 235 -1.55 7.43 0.83
C GLY A 235 -0.41 6.98 -0.06
N ARG A 236 0.12 5.80 0.21
CA ARG A 236 1.34 5.30 -0.42
C ARG A 236 1.18 3.91 -1.00
N LEU A 237 2.03 3.61 -1.98
CA LEU A 237 2.20 2.25 -2.50
C LEU A 237 2.73 1.34 -1.39
N MET A 238 2.11 0.18 -1.19
CA MET A 238 2.60 -0.79 -0.21
C MET A 238 4.00 -1.30 -0.55
N SER A 239 4.37 -1.34 -1.83
CA SER A 239 5.73 -1.67 -2.28
C SER A 239 6.79 -0.61 -1.93
N SER A 240 6.40 0.54 -1.37
CA SER A 240 7.36 1.50 -0.84
C SER A 240 7.96 1.05 0.49
N ASP A 241 7.28 0.16 1.22
CA ASP A 241 7.78 -0.35 2.49
C ASP A 241 8.94 -1.32 2.24
N PRO A 242 10.13 -1.14 2.86
CA PRO A 242 11.32 -1.91 2.49
C PRO A 242 11.22 -3.42 2.67
N TRP A 243 10.31 -3.89 3.53
CA TRP A 243 10.09 -5.31 3.78
C TRP A 243 9.17 -5.96 2.73
N ILE A 244 8.52 -5.17 1.87
CA ILE A 244 7.65 -5.61 0.78
C ILE A 244 8.43 -5.48 -0.54
N ASP A 245 8.64 -6.60 -1.21
CA ASP A 245 9.20 -6.62 -2.56
C ASP A 245 8.09 -6.36 -3.60
N ILE A 246 6.97 -7.06 -3.45
CA ILE A 246 5.80 -6.96 -4.32
C ILE A 246 4.54 -6.94 -3.46
N ALA A 247 3.63 -6.02 -3.71
CA ALA A 247 2.28 -6.03 -3.18
C ALA A 247 1.30 -5.84 -4.33
N ALA A 248 0.70 -6.94 -4.77
CA ALA A 248 -0.15 -6.97 -5.96
C ALA A 248 -1.54 -7.52 -5.64
N TYR A 249 -2.55 -6.88 -6.22
CA TYR A 249 -3.90 -7.42 -6.29
C TYR A 249 -4.02 -8.36 -7.49
N GLU A 250 -4.28 -9.64 -7.20
CA GLU A 250 -4.41 -10.70 -8.20
C GLU A 250 -5.77 -11.38 -8.04
N ASN A 251 -6.69 -11.08 -8.96
CA ASN A 251 -8.05 -11.62 -9.05
C ASN A 251 -8.92 -11.41 -7.79
N ARG A 252 -8.74 -12.25 -6.76
CA ARG A 252 -9.50 -12.28 -5.50
C ARG A 252 -8.61 -12.34 -4.27
N SER A 253 -7.32 -12.20 -4.46
CA SER A 253 -6.31 -12.23 -3.41
C SER A 253 -5.36 -11.06 -3.56
N ILE A 254 -4.74 -10.72 -2.45
CA ILE A 254 -3.59 -9.82 -2.45
C ILE A 254 -2.39 -10.70 -2.13
N VAL A 255 -1.40 -10.64 -3.01
CA VAL A 255 -0.14 -11.36 -2.86
C VAL A 255 0.90 -10.33 -2.40
N VAL A 256 1.47 -10.58 -1.23
CA VAL A 256 2.57 -9.79 -0.68
C VAL A 256 3.81 -10.67 -0.66
N GLN A 257 4.78 -10.34 -1.49
CA GLN A 257 6.09 -10.95 -1.48
C GLN A 257 6.97 -10.19 -0.51
N HIS A 258 7.53 -10.91 0.47
CA HIS A 258 8.43 -10.33 1.43
C HIS A 258 9.81 -10.16 0.81
N ALA A 259 10.41 -8.97 0.94
CA ALA A 259 11.81 -8.73 0.63
C ALA A 259 12.74 -9.34 1.70
N GLU A 260 12.23 -9.49 2.92
CA GLU A 260 12.95 -10.08 4.05
C GLU A 260 12.61 -11.56 4.21
N GLY A 261 13.64 -12.39 4.37
CA GLY A 261 13.50 -13.84 4.57
C GLY A 261 13.25 -14.21 6.03
N LEU A 262 12.54 -15.30 6.24
CA LEU A 262 12.39 -15.96 7.54
C LEU A 262 13.25 -17.20 7.61
N HIS A 263 13.83 -17.48 8.78
CA HIS A 263 14.46 -18.77 9.02
C HIS A 263 13.40 -19.84 9.21
N VAL A 264 13.45 -20.86 8.34
CA VAL A 264 12.61 -22.06 8.42
C VAL A 264 13.44 -23.23 8.92
N THR A 265 12.87 -24.02 9.81
CA THR A 265 13.46 -25.28 10.23
C THR A 265 12.90 -26.38 9.34
N MET A 266 13.79 -27.10 8.68
CA MET A 266 13.43 -28.20 7.80
C MET A 266 13.97 -29.50 8.39
N HIS A 267 13.08 -30.46 8.59
CA HIS A 267 13.42 -31.83 8.94
C HIS A 267 13.20 -32.69 7.69
N ILE A 268 14.29 -33.28 7.20
CA ILE A 268 14.31 -34.05 5.95
C ILE A 268 14.40 -35.53 6.32
N VAL A 269 13.30 -36.25 6.11
CA VAL A 269 13.25 -37.70 6.34
C VAL A 269 13.54 -38.41 5.03
N THR A 270 14.54 -39.28 5.06
CA THR A 270 15.02 -40.03 3.89
C THR A 270 15.17 -41.50 4.24
N GLU A 271 14.92 -42.38 3.28
CA GLU A 271 15.15 -43.83 3.46
C GLU A 271 16.65 -44.17 3.54
N THR A 272 17.50 -43.40 2.86
CA THR A 272 18.95 -43.58 2.83
C THR A 272 19.67 -42.38 3.43
N ARG A 273 20.84 -42.62 4.03
CA ARG A 273 21.62 -41.56 4.68
C ARG A 273 22.05 -40.50 3.66
N PRO A 274 21.60 -39.24 3.78
CA PRO A 274 21.91 -38.21 2.80
C PRO A 274 23.33 -37.66 3.00
N LYS A 275 23.99 -37.30 1.91
CA LYS A 275 25.23 -36.49 1.94
C LYS A 275 24.87 -35.05 1.60
N ILE A 276 25.02 -34.15 2.58
CA ILE A 276 24.77 -32.73 2.39
C ILE A 276 26.06 -32.05 1.91
N SER A 277 26.05 -31.54 0.68
CA SER A 277 27.11 -30.71 0.12
C SER A 277 26.74 -29.24 0.13
N ARG A 278 27.73 -28.37 0.33
CA ARG A 278 27.57 -26.91 0.29
C ARG A 278 28.61 -26.33 -0.66
N HIS A 279 28.22 -25.32 -1.44
CA HIS A 279 29.17 -24.55 -2.24
C HIS A 279 29.90 -23.54 -1.34
N SER A 280 31.15 -23.22 -1.68
CA SER A 280 31.90 -22.18 -0.97
C SER A 280 31.35 -20.80 -1.31
N SER A 281 31.25 -19.95 -0.28
CA SER A 281 30.87 -18.55 -0.46
C SER A 281 32.07 -17.76 -0.93
N ALA A 282 31.88 -16.83 -1.85
CA ALA A 282 32.94 -15.94 -2.34
C ALA A 282 32.31 -14.68 -2.98
N TYR A 283 33.02 -13.56 -2.92
CA TYR A 283 32.71 -12.33 -3.64
C TYR A 283 34.00 -11.53 -3.88
N THR A 284 33.98 -10.60 -4.82
CA THR A 284 35.14 -9.76 -5.13
C THR A 284 35.12 -8.43 -4.40
N ASP A 285 33.98 -7.74 -4.40
CA ASP A 285 33.80 -6.47 -3.69
C ASP A 285 32.31 -6.16 -3.49
N PHE A 286 31.98 -5.10 -2.75
CA PHE A 286 30.61 -4.60 -2.62
C PHE A 286 30.55 -3.06 -2.64
N VAL A 287 29.44 -2.54 -3.14
CA VAL A 287 29.12 -1.11 -3.13
C VAL A 287 27.75 -0.93 -2.50
N GLY A 288 27.58 0.10 -1.67
CA GLY A 288 26.28 0.36 -1.08
C GLY A 288 26.09 1.76 -0.52
N SER A 289 24.88 2.01 -0.04
CA SER A 289 24.47 3.26 0.59
C SER A 289 23.44 2.98 1.70
N ILE A 290 23.45 3.81 2.72
CA ILE A 290 22.46 3.76 3.82
C ILE A 290 21.40 4.81 3.54
N HIS A 291 20.13 4.42 3.64
CA HIS A 291 18.99 5.28 3.38
C HIS A 291 18.14 5.44 4.65
N LEU A 292 17.69 6.68 4.85
CA LEU A 292 16.54 6.98 5.68
C LEU A 292 15.47 7.57 4.76
N ASP A 293 14.32 6.92 4.69
CA ASP A 293 13.18 7.44 3.94
C ASP A 293 12.33 8.42 4.78
N GLU A 294 11.41 9.11 4.12
CA GLU A 294 10.44 10.03 4.73
C GLU A 294 9.54 9.36 5.78
N HIS A 295 9.52 8.03 5.83
CA HIS A 295 8.72 7.22 6.73
C HIS A 295 9.54 6.61 7.88
N SER A 296 10.76 7.11 8.08
CA SER A 296 11.67 6.66 9.13
C SER A 296 12.10 5.18 9.01
N ASN A 297 12.01 4.59 7.82
CA ASN A 297 12.61 3.29 7.57
C ASN A 297 14.12 3.45 7.34
N HIS A 298 14.90 2.72 8.14
CA HIS A 298 16.34 2.63 8.00
C HIS A 298 16.71 1.34 7.26
N TYR A 299 17.34 1.46 6.09
CA TYR A 299 17.79 0.31 5.32
C TYR A 299 19.06 0.66 4.53
N MET A 300 19.85 -0.35 4.18
CA MET A 300 20.96 -0.22 3.24
C MET A 300 20.67 -0.95 1.95
N ILE A 301 21.08 -0.34 0.83
CA ILE A 301 21.11 -0.97 -0.48
C ILE A 301 22.55 -1.38 -0.71
N VAL A 302 22.79 -2.68 -0.88
CA VAL A 302 24.13 -3.22 -1.12
C VAL A 302 24.13 -4.04 -2.39
N THR A 303 25.08 -3.76 -3.27
CA THR A 303 25.37 -4.53 -4.48
C THR A 303 26.67 -5.27 -4.28
N PHE A 304 26.61 -6.59 -4.22
CA PHE A 304 27.78 -7.45 -4.21
C PHE A 304 28.22 -7.76 -5.65
N LEU A 305 29.52 -7.73 -5.89
CA LEU A 305 30.13 -8.02 -7.19
C LEU A 305 30.67 -9.45 -7.23
N GLU A 306 30.38 -10.15 -8.34
CA GLU A 306 30.76 -11.56 -8.58
C GLU A 306 30.55 -12.48 -7.36
N ALA A 307 29.40 -12.33 -6.72
CA ALA A 307 29.15 -12.94 -5.43
C ALA A 307 28.37 -14.26 -5.56
N ARG A 308 28.70 -15.23 -4.70
CA ARG A 308 27.98 -16.51 -4.57
C ARG A 308 27.97 -16.99 -3.12
N GLY A 309 26.96 -17.79 -2.76
CA GLY A 309 26.88 -18.42 -1.44
C GLY A 309 26.27 -17.51 -0.38
N THR A 310 26.95 -17.29 0.75
CA THR A 310 26.42 -16.51 1.87
C THR A 310 27.43 -15.49 2.35
N MET A 311 26.98 -14.25 2.52
CA MET A 311 27.78 -13.16 3.08
C MET A 311 27.33 -12.84 4.51
N LEU A 312 28.31 -12.68 5.38
CA LEU A 312 28.12 -12.28 6.77
C LEU A 312 28.60 -10.85 6.93
N GLY A 313 27.71 -9.97 7.35
CA GLY A 313 27.97 -8.55 7.51
C GLY A 313 28.02 -8.12 8.96
N SER A 314 28.91 -7.18 9.26
CA SER A 314 28.98 -6.48 10.53
C SER A 314 28.98 -4.97 10.29
N VAL A 315 28.09 -4.26 10.98
CA VAL A 315 27.98 -2.80 10.90
C VAL A 315 28.64 -2.20 12.13
N TRP A 316 29.65 -1.36 11.90
CA TRP A 316 30.47 -0.74 12.93
C TRP A 316 30.34 0.77 12.90
N ASN A 317 30.49 1.39 14.08
CA ASN A 317 30.51 2.85 14.20
C ASN A 317 31.81 3.48 13.63
N ASN A 318 32.89 2.72 13.64
CA ASN A 318 34.23 3.20 13.27
C ASN A 318 35.11 2.06 12.72
N GLU A 319 36.19 2.46 12.03
CA GLU A 319 37.19 1.55 11.47
C GLU A 319 37.88 0.68 12.53
N THR A 320 38.00 1.18 13.76
CA THR A 320 38.61 0.43 14.86
C THR A 320 37.75 -0.71 15.39
N LYS A 321 36.54 -0.94 14.80
CA LYS A 321 35.60 -2.02 15.15
C LYS A 321 35.29 -2.07 16.66
N SER A 322 35.30 -0.91 17.31
CA SER A 322 35.19 -0.80 18.77
C SER A 322 33.77 -1.09 19.29
N LYS A 323 32.75 -0.77 18.49
CA LYS A 323 31.34 -0.96 18.84
C LYS A 323 30.58 -1.50 17.64
N LEU A 324 30.16 -2.77 17.76
CA LEU A 324 29.26 -3.42 16.83
C LEU A 324 27.86 -2.84 17.00
N GLN A 325 27.30 -2.31 15.91
CA GLN A 325 25.94 -1.79 15.91
C GLN A 325 24.93 -2.85 15.47
N ASP A 326 25.27 -3.60 14.43
CA ASP A 326 24.35 -4.56 13.83
C ASP A 326 25.08 -5.72 13.13
N ARG A 327 24.37 -6.83 12.94
CA ARG A 327 24.86 -8.00 12.20
C ARG A 327 23.86 -8.39 11.13
N VAL A 328 24.41 -8.69 9.97
CA VAL A 328 23.63 -8.90 8.75
C VAL A 328 23.97 -10.26 8.17
N TYR A 329 22.96 -10.96 7.68
CA TYR A 329 23.09 -12.25 7.01
C TYR A 329 22.47 -12.17 5.63
N VAL A 330 23.27 -12.32 4.58
CA VAL A 330 22.80 -12.23 3.18
C VAL A 330 23.02 -13.57 2.47
N PRO A 331 21.97 -14.40 2.32
CA PRO A 331 22.05 -15.59 1.50
C PRO A 331 21.88 -15.21 0.02
N LEU A 332 22.89 -15.49 -0.80
CA LEU A 332 22.86 -15.32 -2.25
C LEU A 332 22.41 -16.64 -2.90
N ALA A 333 21.31 -16.60 -3.64
CA ALA A 333 20.70 -17.79 -4.22
C ALA A 333 21.43 -18.33 -5.47
N ASN A 334 22.51 -17.69 -5.91
CA ASN A 334 23.17 -18.04 -7.18
C ASN A 334 24.32 -19.04 -6.98
N THR A 335 24.36 -20.07 -7.81
CA THR A 335 25.46 -21.06 -7.85
C THR A 335 26.69 -20.50 -8.53
N ASN A 336 26.48 -19.62 -9.52
CA ASN A 336 27.54 -18.95 -10.26
C ASN A 336 27.79 -17.55 -9.67
N PRO A 337 29.04 -17.06 -9.69
CA PRO A 337 29.35 -15.68 -9.36
C PRO A 337 28.50 -14.73 -10.21
N ALA A 338 27.78 -13.82 -9.56
CA ALA A 338 26.98 -12.81 -10.23
C ALA A 338 26.86 -11.54 -9.40
N ASN A 339 26.54 -10.44 -10.06
CA ASN A 339 26.24 -9.20 -9.38
C ASN A 339 24.84 -9.28 -8.77
N PHE A 340 24.72 -8.95 -7.49
CA PHE A 340 23.46 -9.06 -6.77
C PHE A 340 23.23 -7.84 -5.89
N THR A 341 22.11 -7.17 -6.08
CA THR A 341 21.68 -6.03 -5.27
C THR A 341 20.58 -6.47 -4.33
N THR A 342 20.72 -6.12 -3.05
CA THR A 342 19.72 -6.41 -2.02
C THR A 342 19.48 -5.20 -1.12
N ARG A 343 18.28 -5.15 -0.55
CA ARG A 343 17.93 -4.22 0.53
C ARG A 343 18.04 -4.96 1.86
N ILE A 344 18.63 -4.32 2.85
CA ILE A 344 18.83 -4.88 4.18
C ILE A 344 18.35 -3.86 5.19
N SER A 345 17.33 -4.21 5.95
CA SER A 345 16.82 -3.37 7.04
C SER A 345 17.85 -3.24 8.16
N LEU A 346 17.95 -2.04 8.71
CA LEU A 346 18.92 -1.67 9.74
C LEU A 346 18.20 -1.22 11.02
N SER A 347 18.85 -1.41 12.17
CA SER A 347 18.38 -0.85 13.43
C SER A 347 18.29 0.68 13.39
N ALA A 348 17.23 1.24 13.99
CA ALA A 348 17.03 2.69 14.12
C ALA A 348 18.13 3.40 14.93
N SER A 349 18.98 2.66 15.65
CA SER A 349 20.15 3.21 16.35
C SER A 349 21.26 3.69 15.40
N ILE A 350 21.24 3.24 14.14
CA ILE A 350 22.24 3.59 13.13
C ILE A 350 21.93 5.00 12.60
N ASN A 351 22.71 5.97 13.06
CA ASN A 351 22.63 7.36 12.62
C ASN A 351 23.92 7.79 11.93
N GLY A 352 23.85 8.03 10.62
CA GLY A 352 24.96 8.55 9.82
C GLY A 352 25.71 7.49 9.01
N THR A 353 26.84 7.88 8.45
CA THR A 353 27.75 6.99 7.71
C THR A 353 28.29 5.91 8.64
N GLN A 354 28.24 4.64 8.22
CA GLN A 354 28.74 3.52 9.01
C GLN A 354 29.88 2.80 8.27
N TYR A 355 30.75 2.17 9.05
CA TYR A 355 31.79 1.29 8.53
C TYR A 355 31.24 -0.13 8.46
N VAL A 356 30.95 -0.60 7.25
CA VAL A 356 30.32 -1.90 7.03
C VAL A 356 31.36 -2.86 6.49
N CYS A 357 31.43 -4.04 7.09
CA CYS A 357 32.32 -5.11 6.67
C CYS A 357 31.52 -6.35 6.29
N PHE A 358 31.88 -7.00 5.20
CA PHE A 358 31.34 -8.29 4.82
C PHE A 358 32.46 -9.32 4.69
N HIS A 359 32.15 -10.58 4.97
CA HIS A 359 33.05 -11.68 4.67
C HIS A 359 32.24 -12.90 4.21
N PRO A 360 32.80 -13.78 3.36
CA PRO A 360 32.11 -14.99 2.95
C PRO A 360 31.97 -15.96 4.12
N LYS A 361 30.85 -16.69 4.15
CA LYS A 361 30.66 -17.74 5.14
C LYS A 361 31.70 -18.85 4.93
N GLY A 362 32.55 -19.05 5.94
CA GLY A 362 33.64 -20.02 5.93
C GLY A 362 35.01 -19.43 5.62
N ASP A 363 35.08 -18.14 5.31
CA ASP A 363 36.31 -17.39 5.06
C ASP A 363 36.26 -16.07 5.84
N PRO A 364 36.66 -16.04 7.12
CA PRO A 364 36.68 -14.80 7.91
C PRO A 364 37.80 -13.85 7.49
N ASP A 365 38.86 -14.35 6.85
CA ASP A 365 40.02 -13.54 6.44
C ASP A 365 39.74 -12.76 5.15
N GLY A 366 38.81 -13.23 4.31
CA GLY A 366 38.27 -12.52 3.15
C GLY A 366 37.33 -11.36 3.48
N GLU A 367 37.54 -10.67 4.61
CA GLU A 367 36.72 -9.52 5.01
C GLU A 367 37.07 -8.28 4.19
N ILE A 368 36.07 -7.65 3.59
CA ILE A 368 36.20 -6.37 2.89
C ILE A 368 35.30 -5.38 3.62
N CYS A 369 35.82 -4.16 3.83
CA CYS A 369 35.12 -3.12 4.57
C CYS A 369 35.09 -1.81 3.79
N HIS A 370 33.93 -1.16 3.78
CA HIS A 370 33.72 0.14 3.14
C HIS A 370 32.92 1.07 4.03
N TRP A 371 33.18 2.37 3.90
CA TRP A 371 32.33 3.41 4.46
C TRP A 371 31.09 3.59 3.59
N LEU A 372 29.92 3.28 4.14
CA LEU A 372 28.65 3.49 3.46
C LEU A 372 28.07 4.84 3.86
N ARG A 373 27.99 5.75 2.89
CA ARG A 373 27.43 7.09 3.10
C ARG A 373 25.93 7.01 3.33
N ARG A 374 25.44 7.83 4.26
CA ARG A 374 24.02 8.08 4.43
C ARG A 374 23.54 9.02 3.34
N VAL A 375 22.51 8.60 2.62
CA VAL A 375 21.76 9.41 1.68
C VAL A 375 20.41 9.69 2.33
N ALA A 376 20.10 10.97 2.57
CA ALA A 376 18.73 11.37 2.86
C ALA A 376 17.94 11.22 1.55
N ALA A 377 16.92 10.37 1.55
CA ALA A 377 16.02 10.23 0.42
C ALA A 377 14.99 11.36 0.45
#